data_AF-A0A8G2BMI1-F1
#
_entry.id   AF-A0A8G2BMI1-F1
#
_cell.length_a   1.000
_cell.length_b   1.000
_cell.length_c   1.000
_cell.angle_alpha   90.00
_cell.angle_beta   90.00
_cell.angle_gamma   90.00
#
_symmetry.space_group_name_H-M   'P 1'
#
loop_
_entity.id
_entity.type
_entity.pdbx_description
1 polymer ?
#
loop_
_entity_poly.entity_id
_entity_poly.type
_entity_poly.pdbx_seq_one_letter_code
_entity_poly.pdbx_strand_id
1 'polypeptide(L)'
;SMEALGDAMKELTAMMRGQQDYGAERVRSLAATIESHGGEALTRLFPKDSLDHPSEALPAIWSDWDRFSALSDQLSAYARALAAAADNPRPSGGAQGGMMGRGQGQGQGMMQGQGMMGGGMMGGGMMGGGQGPTAEMLAQMPPDGVFFHLADSCSACHQSFRKKQN
;
A
#
# COMPACT_ATOMS: atom_id res chain seq x y z
N SER A 1 -11.66 -0.09 -14.48
CA SER A 1 -10.62 -0.90 -15.16
C SER A 1 -9.32 -0.84 -14.36
N MET A 2 -8.33 -1.68 -14.67
CA MET A 2 -6.99 -1.58 -14.07
C MET A 2 -6.31 -0.23 -14.36
N GLU A 3 -6.64 0.39 -15.50
CA GLU A 3 -6.20 1.75 -15.84
C GLU A 3 -6.77 2.78 -14.86
N ALA A 4 -8.08 2.74 -14.57
CA ALA A 4 -8.70 3.64 -13.60
C ALA A 4 -8.10 3.50 -12.18
N LEU A 5 -7.71 2.27 -11.79
CA LEU A 5 -6.97 2.03 -10.56
C LEU A 5 -5.58 2.70 -10.59
N GLY A 6 -4.86 2.55 -11.71
CA GLY A 6 -3.56 3.19 -11.92
C GLY A 6 -3.63 4.71 -11.83
N ASP A 7 -4.61 5.32 -12.47
CA ASP A 7 -4.83 6.78 -12.43
C ASP A 7 -5.16 7.27 -11.03
N ALA A 8 -6.06 6.57 -10.33
CA ALA A 8 -6.40 6.93 -8.95
C ALA A 8 -5.19 6.86 -8.01
N MET A 9 -4.38 5.78 -8.11
CA MET A 9 -3.16 5.64 -7.32
C MET A 9 -2.12 6.71 -7.63
N LYS A 10 -1.99 7.10 -8.91
CA LYS A 10 -1.07 8.16 -9.33
C LYS A 10 -1.47 9.51 -8.75
N GLU A 11 -2.74 9.87 -8.81
CA GLU A 11 -3.23 11.15 -8.28
C GLU A 11 -3.14 11.19 -6.75
N LEU A 12 -3.53 10.11 -6.07
CA LEU A 12 -3.34 9.97 -4.62
C LEU A 12 -1.86 10.13 -4.25
N THR A 13 -0.94 9.49 -5.00
CA THR A 13 0.50 9.63 -4.76
C THR A 13 0.96 11.07 -4.86
N ALA A 14 0.50 11.81 -5.87
CA ALA A 14 0.84 13.22 -6.05
C ALA A 14 0.35 14.08 -4.86
N MET A 15 -0.89 13.87 -4.41
CA MET A 15 -1.44 14.56 -3.23
C MET A 15 -0.71 14.21 -1.92
N MET A 16 -0.37 12.93 -1.71
CA MET A 16 0.35 12.50 -0.50
C MET A 16 1.78 13.03 -0.47
N ARG A 17 2.40 13.22 -1.64
CA ARG A 17 3.75 13.80 -1.79
C ARG A 17 3.75 15.34 -1.82
N GLY A 18 2.61 16.00 -1.73
CA GLY A 18 2.51 17.46 -1.84
C GLY A 18 2.87 18.00 -3.23
N GLN A 19 2.83 17.15 -4.25
CA GLN A 19 3.05 17.52 -5.66
C GLN A 19 1.76 18.07 -6.31
N GLN A 20 0.62 17.83 -5.66
CA GLN A 20 -0.70 18.36 -5.97
C GLN A 20 -1.35 18.81 -4.65
N ASP A 21 -2.22 19.82 -4.74
CA ASP A 21 -3.03 20.25 -3.60
C ASP A 21 -3.86 19.10 -3.04
N TYR A 22 -3.93 19.04 -1.71
CA TYR A 22 -4.72 18.04 -1.02
C TYR A 22 -6.19 18.44 -0.97
N GLY A 23 -7.07 17.59 -1.50
CA GLY A 23 -8.52 17.74 -1.37
C GLY A 23 -9.16 16.50 -0.77
N ALA A 24 -9.71 16.59 0.45
CA ALA A 24 -10.32 15.46 1.15
C ALA A 24 -11.46 14.81 0.33
N GLU A 25 -12.33 15.62 -0.28
CA GLU A 25 -13.40 15.12 -1.16
C GLU A 25 -12.84 14.39 -2.40
N ARG A 26 -11.73 14.88 -2.97
CA ARG A 26 -11.08 14.21 -4.08
C ARG A 26 -10.48 12.87 -3.65
N VAL A 27 -9.84 12.82 -2.47
CA VAL A 27 -9.35 11.57 -1.86
C VAL A 27 -10.49 10.58 -1.67
N ARG A 28 -11.65 11.00 -1.14
CA ARG A 28 -12.84 10.15 -1.00
C ARG A 28 -13.31 9.57 -2.34
N SER A 29 -13.37 10.40 -3.38
CA SER A 29 -13.76 9.97 -4.74
C SER A 29 -12.79 8.95 -5.35
N LEU A 30 -11.48 9.18 -5.20
CA LEU A 30 -10.44 8.25 -5.69
C LEU A 30 -10.45 6.95 -4.88
N ALA A 31 -10.60 7.03 -3.56
CA ALA A 31 -10.73 5.87 -2.68
C ALA A 31 -11.95 5.01 -3.05
N ALA A 32 -13.12 5.62 -3.30
CA ALA A 32 -14.31 4.89 -3.75
C ALA A 32 -14.09 4.19 -5.11
N THR A 33 -13.32 4.82 -6.01
CA THR A 33 -12.93 4.19 -7.27
C THR A 33 -12.10 2.94 -7.01
N ILE A 34 -11.14 2.98 -6.07
CA ILE A 34 -10.30 1.83 -5.73
C ILE A 34 -11.10 0.73 -5.02
N GLU A 35 -11.93 1.10 -4.05
CA GLU A 35 -12.81 0.17 -3.31
C GLU A 35 -13.70 -0.64 -4.28
N SER A 36 -14.30 0.03 -5.27
CA SER A 36 -15.17 -0.64 -6.27
C SER A 36 -14.47 -1.68 -7.14
N HIS A 37 -13.14 -1.71 -7.15
CA HIS A 37 -12.33 -2.64 -7.94
C HIS A 37 -11.53 -3.63 -7.07
N GLY A 38 -11.74 -3.65 -5.75
CA GLY A 38 -11.15 -4.64 -4.84
C GLY A 38 -12.10 -5.77 -4.48
N GLY A 39 -11.67 -6.62 -3.55
CA GLY A 39 -12.46 -7.70 -2.96
C GLY A 39 -13.07 -8.63 -4.01
N GLU A 40 -14.35 -8.94 -3.85
CA GLU A 40 -15.07 -9.84 -4.77
C GLU A 40 -15.13 -9.32 -6.21
N ALA A 41 -15.19 -7.99 -6.41
CA ALA A 41 -15.19 -7.40 -7.74
C ALA A 41 -13.87 -7.71 -8.48
N LEU A 42 -12.75 -7.75 -7.75
CA LEU A 42 -11.46 -8.13 -8.29
C LEU A 42 -11.37 -9.64 -8.54
N THR A 43 -11.71 -10.46 -7.55
CA THR A 43 -11.50 -11.91 -7.63
C THR A 43 -12.34 -12.56 -8.72
N ARG A 44 -13.55 -12.05 -8.99
CA ARG A 44 -14.40 -12.50 -10.10
C ARG A 44 -13.77 -12.32 -11.49
N LEU A 45 -12.75 -11.47 -11.64
CA LEU A 45 -12.02 -11.26 -12.90
C LEU A 45 -11.01 -12.37 -13.20
N PHE A 46 -10.77 -13.31 -12.28
CA PHE A 46 -9.78 -14.37 -12.41
C PHE A 46 -10.42 -15.78 -12.37
N PRO A 47 -11.32 -16.11 -13.32
CA PRO A 47 -11.83 -17.47 -13.44
C PRO A 47 -10.68 -18.43 -13.72
N LYS A 48 -10.84 -19.70 -13.35
CA LYS A 48 -9.81 -20.72 -13.55
C LYS A 48 -9.34 -20.72 -15.02
N ASP A 49 -8.03 -20.83 -15.20
CA ASP A 49 -7.36 -20.88 -16.49
C ASP A 49 -7.40 -19.57 -17.32
N SER A 50 -7.70 -18.42 -16.70
CA SER A 50 -7.67 -17.09 -17.36
C SER A 50 -6.24 -16.53 -17.56
N LEU A 51 -5.39 -17.30 -18.24
CA LEU A 51 -3.97 -17.01 -18.48
C LEU A 51 -3.65 -16.57 -19.91
N ASP A 52 -4.63 -16.61 -20.81
CA ASP A 52 -4.44 -16.25 -22.22
C ASP A 52 -4.08 -14.77 -22.37
N HIS A 53 -3.22 -14.46 -23.35
CA HIS A 53 -2.84 -13.08 -23.65
C HIS A 53 -4.09 -12.22 -23.91
N PRO A 54 -4.14 -10.98 -23.37
CA PRO A 54 -3.05 -10.18 -22.79
C PRO A 54 -2.90 -10.32 -21.26
N SER A 55 -3.25 -11.47 -20.66
CA SER A 55 -3.18 -11.66 -19.21
C SER A 55 -1.75 -11.65 -18.66
N GLU A 56 -1.52 -10.74 -17.70
CA GLU A 56 -0.31 -10.69 -16.88
C GLU A 56 -0.45 -11.49 -15.58
N ALA A 57 -1.54 -12.24 -15.42
CA ALA A 57 -1.76 -13.10 -14.25
C ALA A 57 -0.74 -14.25 -14.22
N LEU A 58 -0.32 -14.63 -13.01
CA LEU A 58 0.45 -15.85 -12.77
C LEU A 58 -0.47 -17.00 -12.35
N PRO A 59 -0.13 -18.26 -12.69
CA PRO A 59 -0.83 -19.44 -12.16
C PRO A 59 -0.93 -19.48 -10.63
N ALA A 60 -0.01 -18.78 -9.95
CA ALA A 60 0.04 -18.63 -8.50
C ALA A 60 -1.29 -18.19 -7.87
N ILE A 61 -2.11 -17.42 -8.60
CA ILE A 61 -3.43 -16.96 -8.13
C ILE A 61 -4.31 -18.13 -7.68
N TRP A 62 -4.34 -19.22 -8.46
CA TRP A 62 -5.19 -20.37 -8.15
C TRP A 62 -4.55 -21.37 -7.19
N SER A 63 -3.22 -21.38 -7.08
CA SER A 63 -2.53 -22.20 -6.08
C SER A 63 -2.51 -21.59 -4.68
N ASP A 64 -2.66 -20.26 -4.56
CA ASP A 64 -2.68 -19.51 -3.30
C ASP A 64 -3.88 -18.54 -3.27
N TRP A 65 -5.07 -19.10 -3.51
CA TRP A 65 -6.31 -18.35 -3.64
C TRP A 65 -6.70 -17.60 -2.36
N ASP A 66 -6.45 -18.20 -1.20
CA ASP A 66 -6.76 -17.59 0.10
C ASP A 66 -5.95 -16.29 0.30
N ARG A 67 -4.67 -16.29 -0.10
CA ARG A 67 -3.86 -15.07 -0.04
C ARG A 67 -4.29 -14.05 -1.09
N PHE A 68 -4.59 -14.47 -2.31
CA PHE A 68 -5.05 -13.58 -3.37
C PHE A 68 -6.37 -12.88 -2.99
N SER A 69 -7.34 -13.63 -2.49
CA SER A 69 -8.61 -13.09 -2.00
C SER A 69 -8.42 -12.19 -0.79
N ALA A 70 -7.59 -12.57 0.19
CA ALA A 70 -7.29 -11.73 1.34
C ALA A 70 -6.65 -10.38 0.96
N LEU A 71 -5.70 -10.36 0.01
CA LEU A 71 -5.11 -9.12 -0.49
C LEU A 71 -6.14 -8.26 -1.26
N SER A 72 -7.04 -8.91 -1.99
CA SER A 72 -8.14 -8.24 -2.69
C SER A 72 -9.09 -7.57 -1.68
N ASP A 73 -9.44 -8.24 -0.59
CA ASP A 73 -10.30 -7.69 0.46
C ASP A 73 -9.59 -6.56 1.22
N GLN A 74 -8.29 -6.71 1.50
CA GLN A 74 -7.46 -5.67 2.10
C GLN A 74 -7.42 -4.39 1.26
N LEU A 75 -7.31 -4.51 -0.07
CA LEU A 75 -7.36 -3.36 -0.98
C LEU A 75 -8.65 -2.54 -0.77
N SER A 76 -9.80 -3.22 -0.73
CA SER A 76 -11.10 -2.57 -0.49
C SER A 76 -11.18 -1.94 0.90
N ALA A 77 -10.75 -2.66 1.92
CA ALA A 77 -10.78 -2.18 3.30
C ALA A 77 -9.89 -0.94 3.50
N TYR A 78 -8.66 -0.95 2.96
CA TYR A 78 -7.76 0.20 3.05
C TYR A 78 -8.25 1.38 2.21
N ALA A 79 -8.91 1.15 1.08
CA ALA A 79 -9.50 2.21 0.28
C ALA A 79 -10.65 2.90 1.06
N ARG A 80 -11.56 2.11 1.63
CA ARG A 80 -12.62 2.64 2.50
C ARG A 80 -12.07 3.39 3.70
N ALA A 81 -11.02 2.87 4.32
CA ALA A 81 -10.36 3.53 5.44
C ALA A 81 -9.66 4.83 5.02
N LEU A 82 -9.07 4.89 3.82
CA LEU A 82 -8.46 6.10 3.27
C LEU A 82 -9.52 7.18 3.07
N ALA A 83 -10.70 6.81 2.58
CA ALA A 83 -11.83 7.73 2.54
C ALA A 83 -12.16 8.22 3.95
N ALA A 84 -12.38 7.33 4.92
CA ALA A 84 -12.70 7.72 6.30
C ALA A 84 -11.68 8.67 6.93
N ALA A 85 -10.38 8.42 6.70
CA ALA A 85 -9.28 9.20 7.24
C ALA A 85 -9.02 10.53 6.50
N ALA A 86 -9.73 10.85 5.41
CA ALA A 86 -9.39 11.98 4.53
C ALA A 86 -9.40 13.36 5.22
N ASP A 87 -10.12 13.54 6.32
CA ASP A 87 -10.13 14.80 7.09
C ASP A 87 -9.15 14.80 8.28
N ASN A 88 -8.42 13.70 8.49
CA ASN A 88 -7.48 13.63 9.59
C ASN A 88 -6.27 14.55 9.36
N PRO A 89 -5.71 15.15 10.42
CA PRO A 89 -4.55 16.03 10.30
C PRO A 89 -3.39 15.36 9.56
N ARG A 90 -2.87 16.03 8.54
CA ARG A 90 -1.70 15.59 7.79
C ARG A 90 -0.42 16.20 8.38
N PRO A 91 0.70 15.46 8.44
CA PRO A 91 1.99 16.03 8.79
C PRO A 91 2.38 17.15 7.81
N SER A 92 2.88 18.26 8.34
CA SER A 92 3.41 19.35 7.52
C SER A 92 4.56 18.83 6.64
N GLY A 93 4.45 18.99 5.32
CA GLY A 93 5.47 18.52 4.35
C GLY A 93 5.15 17.21 3.62
N GLY A 94 3.93 16.67 3.78
CA GLY A 94 3.51 15.42 3.12
C GLY A 94 4.28 14.20 3.63
N ALA A 95 4.07 13.04 3.01
CA ALA A 95 4.71 11.77 3.40
C ALA A 95 6.27 11.79 3.37
N GLN A 96 6.89 12.89 2.93
CA GLN A 96 8.34 13.10 2.86
C GLN A 96 9.00 13.33 4.22
N GLY A 97 8.24 13.62 5.29
CA GLY A 97 8.77 13.90 6.64
C GLY A 97 9.10 12.68 7.52
N GLY A 98 8.74 11.46 7.11
CA GLY A 98 8.77 10.28 8.00
C GLY A 98 10.09 9.52 8.13
N MET A 99 11.13 9.85 7.35
CA MET A 99 12.40 9.08 7.32
C MET A 99 13.63 9.79 7.93
N MET A 100 13.48 11.00 8.49
CA MET A 100 14.61 11.80 9.02
C MET A 100 14.37 12.32 10.45
N GLY A 101 13.80 11.50 11.35
CA GLY A 101 13.39 11.95 12.69
C GLY A 101 13.92 11.18 13.90
N ARG A 102 14.79 10.18 13.74
CA ARG A 102 15.34 9.40 14.86
C ARG A 102 16.84 9.69 15.03
N GLY A 103 17.17 10.79 15.72
CA GLY A 103 18.56 11.12 15.99
C GLY A 103 18.85 12.47 16.64
N GLN A 104 18.04 12.92 17.60
CA GLN A 104 18.46 13.96 18.54
C GLN A 104 18.53 13.37 19.94
N GLY A 105 19.70 12.81 20.25
CA GLY A 105 20.10 12.33 21.57
C GLY A 105 21.61 12.37 21.66
N GLN A 106 22.12 13.32 22.43
CA GLN A 106 23.53 13.58 22.68
C GLN A 106 24.27 12.34 23.21
N GLY A 107 25.51 12.14 22.77
CA GLY A 107 26.38 11.09 23.33
C GLY A 107 27.74 11.07 22.64
N GLN A 108 28.65 11.90 23.13
CA GLN A 108 30.08 11.88 22.81
C GLN A 108 30.68 10.51 23.15
N GLY A 109 31.57 9.98 22.30
CA GLY A 109 32.52 8.93 22.71
C GLY A 109 32.64 7.72 21.77
N MET A 110 33.72 7.71 20.99
CA MET A 110 34.64 6.58 20.73
C MET A 110 34.05 5.14 20.74
N MET A 111 33.99 4.49 19.58
CA MET A 111 34.72 3.22 19.39
C MET A 111 34.88 2.90 17.89
N GLN A 112 36.15 2.88 17.47
CA GLN A 112 36.61 2.27 16.24
C GLN A 112 36.39 0.75 16.32
N GLY A 113 35.83 0.15 15.28
CA GLY A 113 35.68 -1.30 15.17
C GLY A 113 35.35 -1.68 13.73
N GLN A 114 36.19 -2.50 13.12
CA GLN A 114 36.24 -2.87 11.72
C GLN A 114 34.90 -3.32 11.08
N GLY A 115 34.70 -2.93 9.81
CA GLY A 115 34.05 -3.76 8.78
C GLY A 115 32.53 -3.65 8.63
N MET A 116 32.03 -2.64 7.92
CA MET A 116 30.66 -2.61 7.38
C MET A 116 30.69 -2.65 5.84
N MET A 117 30.69 -3.87 5.28
CA MET A 117 29.90 -4.20 4.07
C MET A 117 28.65 -4.91 4.60
N GLY A 118 27.43 -4.77 4.10
CA GLY A 118 26.89 -4.25 2.86
C GLY A 118 25.47 -4.84 2.79
N GLY A 119 24.52 -4.04 2.30
CA GLY A 119 23.15 -4.39 1.89
C GLY A 119 22.47 -5.64 2.48
N GLY A 120 21.44 -5.43 3.30
CA GLY A 120 20.40 -6.42 3.55
C GLY A 120 20.03 -6.54 5.02
N MET A 121 18.89 -5.94 5.39
CA MET A 121 17.97 -6.29 6.50
C MET A 121 17.28 -5.03 7.03
N MET A 122 16.35 -4.51 6.24
CA MET A 122 15.26 -3.62 6.69
C MET A 122 13.98 -4.03 5.95
N GLY A 123 13.66 -5.34 5.97
CA GLY A 123 12.52 -5.86 5.22
C GLY A 123 12.31 -7.33 5.50
N GLY A 124 11.53 -7.63 6.54
CA GLY A 124 11.14 -8.99 6.89
C GLY A 124 11.26 -9.22 8.38
N GLY A 125 10.13 -9.14 9.10
CA GLY A 125 10.12 -9.52 10.51
C GLY A 125 9.03 -8.93 11.39
N MET A 126 7.85 -8.55 10.88
CA MET A 126 6.64 -8.58 11.70
C MET A 126 5.99 -9.96 11.51
N MET A 127 6.58 -10.97 12.16
CA MET A 127 5.95 -12.27 12.37
C MET A 127 4.95 -12.13 13.51
N GLY A 128 3.72 -11.75 13.15
CA GLY A 128 2.53 -11.80 14.01
C GLY A 128 1.35 -12.16 13.12
N GLY A 129 0.79 -13.36 13.30
CA GLY A 129 -0.25 -13.89 12.43
C GLY A 129 -1.50 -13.02 12.38
N GLY A 130 -1.95 -12.75 11.16
CA GLY A 130 -3.33 -12.42 10.84
C GLY A 130 -3.78 -11.01 11.22
N GLN A 131 -4.15 -10.26 10.19
CA GLN A 131 -4.85 -8.97 10.22
C GLN A 131 -3.91 -7.77 10.32
N GLY A 132 -3.84 -6.99 9.24
CA GLY A 132 -3.29 -5.64 9.25
C GLY A 132 -4.05 -4.73 10.25
N PRO A 133 -3.73 -3.43 10.30
CA PRO A 133 -4.40 -2.52 11.22
C PRO A 133 -5.93 -2.60 11.08
N THR A 134 -6.65 -2.57 12.22
CA THR A 134 -8.12 -2.64 12.21
C THR A 134 -8.72 -1.40 11.55
N ALA A 135 -9.99 -1.47 11.16
CA ALA A 135 -10.70 -0.33 10.59
C ALA A 135 -10.69 0.88 11.53
N GLU A 136 -10.83 0.66 12.83
CA GLU A 136 -10.78 1.70 13.87
C GLU A 136 -9.39 2.32 13.98
N MET A 137 -8.33 1.51 13.90
CA MET A 137 -6.95 2.01 13.90
C MET A 137 -6.69 2.87 12.66
N LEU A 138 -7.07 2.39 11.48
CA LEU A 138 -6.89 3.11 10.22
C LEU A 138 -7.66 4.42 10.18
N ALA A 139 -8.89 4.45 10.73
CA ALA A 139 -9.71 5.66 10.78
C ALA A 139 -9.11 6.77 11.65
N GLN A 140 -8.17 6.45 12.54
CA GLN A 140 -7.47 7.42 13.39
C GLN A 140 -6.12 7.86 12.79
N MET A 141 -5.64 7.21 11.73
CA MET A 141 -4.36 7.52 11.10
C MET A 141 -4.47 8.74 10.18
N PRO A 142 -3.38 9.49 9.96
CA PRO A 142 -3.31 10.44 8.85
C PRO A 142 -3.57 9.74 7.50
N PRO A 143 -4.17 10.44 6.52
CA PRO A 143 -4.42 9.90 5.18
C PRO A 143 -3.15 9.30 4.54
N ASP A 144 -1.99 9.92 4.75
CA ASP A 144 -0.70 9.44 4.24
C ASP A 144 -0.35 8.03 4.75
N GLY A 145 -0.65 7.75 6.02
CA GLY A 145 -0.38 6.46 6.63
C GLY A 145 -1.33 5.37 6.13
N VAL A 146 -2.61 5.70 5.94
CA VAL A 146 -3.58 4.76 5.35
C VAL A 146 -3.25 4.51 3.88
N PHE A 147 -2.86 5.55 3.15
CA PHE A 147 -2.41 5.43 1.76
C PHE A 147 -1.19 4.52 1.62
N PHE A 148 -0.27 4.53 2.60
CA PHE A 148 0.85 3.59 2.61
C PHE A 148 0.39 2.13 2.66
N HIS A 149 -0.55 1.79 3.55
CA HIS A 149 -1.11 0.43 3.61
C HIS A 149 -1.85 0.04 2.33
N LEU A 150 -2.59 0.97 1.74
CA LEU A 150 -3.23 0.77 0.45
C LEU A 150 -2.20 0.44 -0.65
N ALA A 151 -1.14 1.25 -0.78
CA ALA A 151 -0.08 1.05 -1.77
C ALA A 151 0.70 -0.25 -1.54
N ASP A 152 0.94 -0.63 -0.28
CA ASP A 152 1.60 -1.87 0.09
C ASP A 152 0.79 -3.09 -0.36
N SER A 153 -0.54 -3.06 -0.22
CA SER A 153 -1.42 -4.14 -0.71
C SER A 153 -1.30 -4.36 -2.23
N CYS A 154 -1.25 -3.28 -3.01
CA CYS A 154 -0.99 -3.33 -4.45
C CYS A 154 0.36 -3.97 -4.76
N SER A 155 1.41 -3.58 -4.01
CA SER A 155 2.76 -4.09 -4.17
C SER A 155 2.84 -5.59 -3.86
N ALA A 156 2.30 -6.02 -2.71
CA ALA A 156 2.30 -7.41 -2.27
C ALA A 156 1.53 -8.32 -3.25
N CYS A 157 0.39 -7.85 -3.76
CA CYS A 157 -0.38 -8.59 -4.76
C CYS A 157 0.39 -8.73 -6.07
N HIS A 158 0.92 -7.63 -6.61
CA HIS A 158 1.68 -7.68 -7.87
C HIS A 158 2.96 -8.51 -7.76
N GLN A 159 3.66 -8.47 -6.63
CA GLN A 159 4.86 -9.30 -6.41
C GLN A 159 4.56 -10.79 -6.43
N SER A 160 3.38 -11.20 -5.95
CA SER A 160 3.00 -12.61 -5.81
C SER A 160 2.27 -13.16 -7.04
N PHE A 161 1.49 -12.32 -7.72
CA PHE A 161 0.45 -12.79 -8.65
C PHE A 161 0.49 -12.16 -10.05
N ARG A 162 1.37 -11.21 -10.31
CA ARG A 162 1.50 -10.57 -11.63
C ARG A 162 2.89 -10.81 -12.22
N LYS A 163 2.95 -11.11 -13.51
CA LYS A 163 4.19 -11.16 -14.28
C LYS A 163 4.94 -9.83 -14.14
N LYS A 164 6.28 -9.89 -14.13
CA LYS A 164 7.11 -8.69 -14.18
C LYS A 164 7.02 -8.12 -15.60
N GLN A 165 6.78 -6.81 -15.68
CA GLN A 165 6.87 -6.06 -16.93
C GLN A 165 8.37 -5.97 -17.28
N ASN A 166 8.75 -6.45 -18.47
CA ASN A 166 10.11 -6.35 -19.00
C ASN A 166 10.33 -5.00 -19.70
#